data_AF-A0A1J4KZV5-F1
#
_entry.id   AF-A0A1J4KZV5-F1
#
_cell.length_a   1.000
_cell.length_b   1.000
_cell.length_c   1.000
_cell.angle_alpha   90.00
_cell.angle_beta   90.00
_cell.angle_gamma   90.00
#
_symmetry.space_group_name_H-M   'P 1'
#
loop_
_entity.id
_entity.type
_entity.pdbx_description
1 polymer ?
#
loop_
_entity_poly.entity_id
_entity_poly.type
_entity_poly.pdbx_seq_one_letter_code
_entity_poly.pdbx_strand_id
1 'polypeptide(L)'
;MSSPKSPSSPRRHHHVDEKKQVKLDEETENYIERVGGLNHFQAQFHAEVAQAAINSELALLQDLKPQIKDLKRQAWKKAFCLSLAFIKRYKMRLTVDALKVEYDQIPKKTGFTHGHEVDSYFNVLLQISQNLENASFEELAEQYANELNNSLNQENNEENSQLDAKSDKSSKSGSSVGKRMRKPRMNP
;
A
#
# COMPACT_ATOMS: atom_id res chain seq x y z
N MET A 1 55.64 23.05 40.03
CA MET A 1 54.17 23.18 40.08
C MET A 1 53.57 21.79 40.18
N SER A 2 52.90 21.49 41.30
CA SER A 2 52.29 20.19 41.59
C SER A 2 50.87 20.14 41.03
N SER A 3 50.61 19.23 40.08
CA SER A 3 49.27 18.98 39.54
C SER A 3 48.31 18.48 40.63
N PRO A 4 47.06 18.97 40.68
CA PRO A 4 46.08 18.48 41.64
C PRO A 4 45.68 17.05 41.30
N LYS A 5 45.70 16.16 42.30
CA LYS A 5 45.21 14.78 42.17
C LYS A 5 43.70 14.81 41.97
N SER A 6 43.22 14.16 40.90
CA SER A 6 41.80 13.94 40.65
C SER A 6 41.13 13.23 41.83
N PRO A 7 39.91 13.61 42.22
CA PRO A 7 39.21 12.96 43.31
C PRO A 7 38.91 11.50 42.94
N SER A 8 39.35 10.59 43.82
CA SER A 8 39.06 9.16 43.75
C SER A 8 37.53 8.95 43.85
N SER A 9 36.91 8.47 42.78
CA SER A 9 35.49 8.05 42.80
C SER A 9 35.24 7.01 43.90
N PRO A 10 34.09 7.04 44.59
CA PRO A 10 33.73 6.05 45.60
C PRO A 10 33.72 4.64 45.01
N ARG A 11 34.34 3.67 45.71
CA ARG A 11 34.28 2.24 45.37
C ARG A 11 32.82 1.80 45.31
N ARG A 12 32.29 1.59 44.11
CA ARG A 12 30.94 1.07 43.88
C ARG A 12 30.85 -0.37 44.40
N HIS A 13 29.73 -0.70 45.06
CA HIS A 13 29.36 -2.07 45.40
C HIS A 13 29.00 -2.83 44.11
N HIS A 14 30.04 -3.30 43.42
CA HIS A 14 30.03 -3.72 42.02
C HIS A 14 29.02 -4.83 41.66
N HIS A 15 28.65 -5.69 42.61
CA HIS A 15 28.01 -6.97 42.30
C HIS A 15 26.46 -6.96 42.34
N VAL A 16 25.85 -6.05 43.10
CA VAL A 16 24.38 -5.91 43.20
C VAL A 16 23.84 -4.99 42.11
N ASP A 17 24.64 -4.00 41.72
CA ASP A 17 24.32 -3.07 40.64
C ASP A 17 24.39 -3.75 39.27
N GLU A 18 25.25 -4.75 39.09
CA GLU A 18 25.43 -5.44 37.81
C GLU A 18 24.19 -6.24 37.37
N LYS A 19 23.55 -6.99 38.28
CA LYS A 19 22.29 -7.71 37.96
C LYS A 19 21.13 -6.76 37.64
N LYS A 20 21.07 -5.61 38.31
CA LYS A 20 20.06 -4.57 38.03
C LYS A 20 20.33 -3.89 36.69
N GLN A 21 21.61 -3.64 36.38
CA GLN A 21 22.04 -3.06 35.12
C GLN A 21 21.72 -3.99 33.95
N VAL A 22 22.04 -5.28 34.05
CA VAL A 22 21.71 -6.28 33.01
C VAL A 22 20.21 -6.29 32.72
N LYS A 23 19.37 -6.29 33.76
CA LYS A 23 17.90 -6.24 33.59
C LYS A 23 17.43 -4.94 32.92
N LEU A 24 18.04 -3.80 33.25
CA LEU A 24 17.74 -2.52 32.61
C LEU A 24 18.18 -2.50 31.15
N ASP A 25 19.33 -3.08 30.84
CA ASP A 25 19.85 -3.17 29.47
C ASP A 25 18.93 -4.07 28.62
N GLU A 26 18.50 -5.22 29.15
CA GLU A 26 17.51 -6.10 28.49
C GLU A 26 16.16 -5.39 28.28
N GLU A 27 15.63 -4.70 29.30
CA GLU A 27 14.37 -3.94 29.16
C GLU A 27 14.50 -2.81 28.13
N THR A 28 15.67 -2.18 28.06
CA THR A 28 15.98 -1.12 27.09
C THR A 28 16.07 -1.68 25.67
N GLU A 29 16.76 -2.80 25.47
CA GLU A 29 16.89 -3.48 24.18
C GLU A 29 15.52 -3.91 23.65
N ASN A 30 14.71 -4.57 24.48
CA ASN A 30 13.34 -4.96 24.15
C ASN A 30 12.46 -3.75 23.80
N TYR A 31 12.63 -2.64 24.51
CA TYR A 31 11.91 -1.41 24.21
C TYR A 31 12.31 -0.87 22.83
N ILE A 32 13.61 -0.78 22.54
CA ILE A 32 14.16 -0.29 21.27
C ILE A 32 13.67 -1.17 20.10
N GLU A 33 13.72 -2.49 20.26
CA GLU A 33 13.24 -3.43 19.26
C GLU A 33 11.74 -3.26 19.00
N ARG A 34 10.94 -3.21 20.07
CA ARG A 34 9.48 -3.05 19.97
C ARG A 34 9.07 -1.76 19.27
N VAL A 35 9.78 -0.65 19.50
CA VAL A 35 9.48 0.62 18.81
C VAL A 35 10.08 0.69 17.40
N GLY A 36 10.83 -0.32 16.97
CA GLY A 36 11.44 -0.38 15.65
C GLY A 36 12.62 0.57 15.48
N GLY A 37 13.46 0.73 16.52
CA GLY A 37 14.59 1.64 16.50
C GLY A 37 15.54 1.43 15.32
N LEU A 38 15.87 0.17 15.00
CA LEU A 38 16.71 -0.18 13.85
C LEU A 38 16.07 0.25 12.52
N ASN A 39 14.76 0.04 12.35
CA ASN A 39 14.04 0.46 11.15
C ASN A 39 14.06 1.98 10.97
N HIS A 40 13.98 2.72 12.09
CA HIS A 40 14.10 4.18 12.07
C HIS A 40 15.50 4.62 11.61
N PHE A 41 16.56 4.05 12.17
CA PHE A 41 17.94 4.35 11.75
C PHE A 41 18.19 4.01 10.28
N GLN A 42 17.71 2.87 9.81
CA GLN A 42 17.83 2.50 8.39
C GLN A 42 17.09 3.50 7.49
N ALA A 43 15.86 3.87 7.84
CA ALA A 43 15.09 4.85 7.07
C ALA A 43 15.78 6.22 7.04
N GLN A 44 16.38 6.64 8.15
CA GLN A 44 17.16 7.88 8.22
C GLN A 44 18.40 7.81 7.34
N PHE A 45 19.18 6.73 7.46
CA PHE A 45 20.36 6.51 6.64
C PHE A 45 20.03 6.58 5.14
N HIS A 46 18.97 5.89 4.70
CA HIS A 46 18.54 5.94 3.31
C HIS A 46 18.11 7.35 2.87
N ALA A 47 17.40 8.10 3.71
CA ALA A 47 17.01 9.46 3.40
C ALA A 47 18.22 10.40 3.22
N GLU A 48 19.23 10.27 4.09
CA GLU A 48 20.46 11.05 4.01
C GLU A 48 21.29 10.68 2.76
N VAL A 49 21.40 9.38 2.46
CA VAL A 49 22.07 8.89 1.25
C VAL A 49 21.37 9.39 -0.02
N ALA A 50 20.03 9.34 -0.07
CA ALA A 50 19.26 9.84 -1.20
C ALA A 50 19.52 11.34 -1.44
N GLN A 51 19.51 12.14 -0.38
CA GLN A 51 19.78 13.58 -0.43
C GLN A 51 21.21 13.89 -0.92
N ALA A 52 22.19 13.11 -0.47
CA ALA A 52 23.57 13.25 -0.88
C ALA A 52 23.78 12.81 -2.34
N ALA A 53 23.18 11.69 -2.75
CA ALA A 53 23.36 11.10 -4.07
C ALA A 53 22.72 11.94 -5.19
N ILE A 54 21.49 12.45 -4.99
CA ILE A 54 20.74 13.16 -6.04
C ILE A 54 21.49 14.40 -6.53
N ASN A 55 22.14 15.13 -5.63
CA ASN A 55 22.82 16.41 -5.91
C ASN A 55 24.32 16.23 -6.18
N SER A 56 24.85 15.01 -6.11
CA SER A 56 26.27 14.77 -6.23
C SER A 56 26.72 14.66 -7.69
N GLU A 57 27.86 15.30 -7.98
CA GLU A 57 28.64 15.13 -9.20
C GLU A 57 29.71 14.03 -9.06
N LEU A 58 29.91 13.50 -7.86
CA LEU A 58 30.89 12.44 -7.62
C LEU A 58 30.49 11.18 -8.39
N ALA A 59 31.43 10.65 -9.19
CA ALA A 59 31.21 9.44 -10.00
C ALA A 59 30.74 8.25 -9.14
N LEU A 60 31.30 8.09 -7.93
CA LEU A 60 30.95 7.01 -7.00
C LEU A 60 29.49 7.06 -6.54
N LEU A 61 28.85 8.24 -6.54
CA LEU A 61 27.46 8.42 -6.12
C LEU A 61 26.48 8.40 -7.30
N GLN A 62 26.94 8.35 -8.55
CA GLN A 62 26.05 8.26 -9.72
C GLN A 62 25.28 6.94 -9.73
N ASP A 63 25.93 5.85 -9.34
CA ASP A 63 25.31 4.51 -9.30
C ASP A 63 24.23 4.39 -8.21
N LEU A 64 24.28 5.26 -7.20
CA LEU A 64 23.28 5.34 -6.13
C LEU A 64 22.06 6.16 -6.53
N LYS A 65 22.08 6.84 -7.69
CA LYS A 65 20.91 7.59 -8.15
C LYS A 65 19.78 6.64 -8.54
N PRO A 66 18.53 6.96 -8.16
CA PRO A 66 17.39 6.08 -8.38
C PRO A 66 17.12 5.92 -9.88
N GLN A 67 17.14 4.68 -10.37
CA GLN A 67 16.73 4.34 -11.74
C GLN A 67 15.26 3.98 -11.77
N ILE A 68 14.40 4.99 -11.79
CA ILE A 68 12.95 4.80 -11.70
C ILE A 68 12.42 4.32 -13.04
N LYS A 69 11.90 3.09 -13.04
CA LYS A 69 11.25 2.48 -14.22
C LYS A 69 10.04 3.31 -14.63
N ASP A 70 9.80 3.36 -15.94
CA ASP A 70 8.72 4.14 -16.52
C ASP A 70 7.34 3.67 -16.01
N LEU A 71 6.68 4.54 -15.22
CA LEU A 71 5.38 4.30 -14.57
C LEU A 71 4.19 4.39 -15.54
N LYS A 72 4.43 4.40 -16.86
CA LYS A 72 3.38 4.38 -17.90
C LYS A 72 2.41 3.21 -17.79
N ARG A 73 2.87 2.04 -17.30
CA ARG A 73 2.00 0.88 -17.12
C ARG A 73 1.08 1.10 -15.92
N GLN A 74 -0.22 0.96 -16.14
CA GLN A 74 -1.25 1.15 -15.10
C GLN A 74 -1.04 0.26 -13.88
N ALA A 75 -0.56 -0.98 -14.07
CA ALA A 75 -0.27 -1.91 -12.97
C ALA A 75 0.80 -1.34 -12.02
N TRP A 76 1.91 -0.83 -12.55
CA TRP A 76 2.98 -0.22 -11.74
C TRP A 76 2.48 1.03 -11.00
N LYS A 77 1.69 1.87 -11.67
CA LYS A 77 1.08 3.04 -11.04
C LYS A 77 0.17 2.65 -9.87
N LYS A 78 -0.68 1.63 -10.05
CA LYS A 78 -1.56 1.13 -8.97
C LYS A 78 -0.76 0.57 -7.79
N ALA A 79 0.24 -0.27 -8.07
CA ALA A 79 1.12 -0.83 -7.03
C ALA A 79 1.85 0.27 -6.27
N PHE A 80 2.44 1.25 -6.97
CA PHE A 80 3.11 2.38 -6.35
C PHE A 80 2.16 3.23 -5.48
N CYS A 81 0.96 3.52 -5.98
CA CYS A 81 -0.05 4.24 -5.21
C CYS A 81 -0.48 3.48 -3.94
N LEU A 82 -0.62 2.17 -4.00
CA LEU A 82 -0.94 1.33 -2.85
C LEU A 82 0.19 1.38 -1.80
N SER A 83 1.44 1.18 -2.21
CA SER A 83 2.60 1.29 -1.31
C SER A 83 2.70 2.68 -0.69
N LEU A 84 2.50 3.75 -1.49
CA LEU A 84 2.52 5.12 -0.99
C LEU A 84 1.37 5.40 0.00
N ALA A 85 0.19 4.83 -0.23
CA ALA A 85 -0.95 4.97 0.68
C ALA A 85 -0.64 4.32 2.04
N PHE A 86 -0.03 3.14 2.02
CA PHE A 86 0.40 2.43 3.22
C PHE A 86 1.45 3.23 4.00
N ILE A 87 2.53 3.66 3.35
CA ILE A 87 3.60 4.46 3.98
C ILE A 87 3.03 5.74 4.63
N LYS A 88 2.11 6.42 3.94
CA LYS A 88 1.43 7.62 4.47
C LYS A 88 0.53 7.29 5.67
N ARG A 89 -0.24 6.19 5.63
CA ARG A 89 -1.14 5.74 6.71
C ARG A 89 -0.38 5.49 8.02
N TYR A 90 0.77 4.82 7.93
CA TYR A 90 1.62 4.51 9.09
C TYR A 90 2.62 5.62 9.44
N LYS A 91 2.48 6.81 8.84
CA LYS A 91 3.29 8.00 9.14
C LYS A 91 4.81 7.75 9.01
N MET A 92 5.23 6.94 8.05
CA MET A 92 6.64 6.68 7.74
C MET A 92 7.26 7.90 7.01
N ARG A 93 7.42 9.00 7.74
CA ARG A 93 7.76 10.33 7.17
C ARG A 93 9.11 10.32 6.45
N LEU A 94 10.14 9.72 7.06
CA LEU A 94 11.48 9.63 6.47
C LEU A 94 11.45 8.97 5.09
N THR A 95 10.70 7.87 4.95
CA THR A 95 10.54 7.18 3.67
C THR A 95 9.80 8.04 2.64
N VAL A 96 8.76 8.77 3.06
CA VAL A 96 8.04 9.69 2.16
C VAL A 96 8.95 10.83 1.70
N ASP A 97 9.77 11.36 2.59
CA ASP A 97 10.65 12.48 2.27
C ASP A 97 11.80 12.03 1.38
N ALA A 98 12.40 10.86 1.63
CA ALA A 98 13.36 10.22 0.72
C ALA A 98 12.76 10.01 -0.68
N LEU A 99 11.54 9.47 -0.76
CA LEU A 99 10.85 9.30 -2.04
C LEU A 99 10.69 10.62 -2.80
N LYS A 100 10.31 11.71 -2.12
CA LYS A 100 10.14 13.03 -2.77
C LYS A 100 11.43 13.58 -3.35
N VAL A 101 12.56 13.25 -2.74
CA VAL A 101 13.89 13.65 -3.21
C VAL A 101 14.29 12.81 -4.43
N GLU A 102 13.98 11.51 -4.40
CA GLU A 102 14.31 10.57 -5.47
C GLU A 102 13.39 10.67 -6.69
N TYR A 103 12.13 11.06 -6.50
CA TYR A 103 11.10 11.04 -7.54
C TYR A 103 10.18 12.27 -7.48
N ASP A 104 10.37 13.19 -8.43
CA ASP A 104 9.57 14.43 -8.48
C ASP A 104 8.10 14.19 -8.86
N GLN A 105 7.80 13.10 -9.57
CA GLN A 105 6.46 12.81 -10.10
C GLN A 105 5.58 11.99 -9.15
N ILE A 106 5.83 12.06 -7.84
CA ILE A 106 5.02 11.34 -6.85
C ILE A 106 3.54 11.73 -6.93
N PRO A 107 2.62 10.75 -7.05
CA PRO A 107 1.20 11.00 -6.98
C PRO A 107 0.81 11.63 -5.64
N LYS A 108 0.24 12.83 -5.70
CA LYS A 108 -0.32 13.51 -4.51
C LYS A 108 -1.49 12.71 -3.93
N LYS A 109 -2.32 12.15 -4.81
CA LYS A 109 -3.48 11.30 -4.49
C LYS A 109 -3.16 9.86 -4.88
N THR A 110 -3.39 8.93 -3.97
CA THR A 110 -3.17 7.49 -4.19
C THR A 110 -4.41 6.75 -4.69
N GLY A 111 -5.58 7.40 -4.63
CA GLY A 111 -6.86 6.78 -4.99
C GLY A 111 -7.53 6.01 -3.85
N PHE A 112 -6.82 5.79 -2.74
CA PHE A 112 -7.38 5.23 -1.51
C PHE A 112 -7.88 6.36 -0.62
N THR A 113 -9.15 6.28 -0.22
CA THR A 113 -9.78 7.32 0.61
C THR A 113 -9.80 6.92 2.06
N HIS A 114 -10.05 5.64 2.34
CA HIS A 114 -10.09 5.11 3.68
C HIS A 114 -8.93 4.16 3.92
N GLY A 115 -8.35 4.22 5.12
CA GLY A 115 -7.21 3.38 5.42
C GLY A 115 -7.57 1.89 5.57
N HIS A 116 -8.82 1.54 5.87
CA HIS A 116 -9.25 0.13 5.88
C HIS A 116 -9.21 -0.50 4.49
N GLU A 117 -9.42 0.29 3.42
CA GLU A 117 -9.29 -0.18 2.03
C GLU A 117 -7.84 -0.63 1.78
N VAL A 118 -6.87 0.18 2.21
CA VAL A 118 -5.44 -0.12 2.06
C VAL A 118 -5.07 -1.41 2.79
N ASP A 119 -5.49 -1.55 4.04
CA ASP A 119 -5.18 -2.73 4.86
C ASP A 119 -5.84 -3.98 4.26
N SER A 120 -7.10 -3.88 3.81
CA SER A 120 -7.80 -4.99 3.16
C SER A 120 -7.08 -5.45 1.88
N TYR A 121 -6.65 -4.50 1.03
CA TYR A 121 -5.89 -4.83 -0.19
C TYR A 121 -4.55 -5.50 0.14
N PHE A 122 -3.82 -5.02 1.14
CA PHE A 122 -2.58 -5.65 1.58
C PHE A 122 -2.80 -7.05 2.13
N ASN A 123 -3.85 -7.27 2.93
CA ASN A 123 -4.18 -8.59 3.46
C ASN A 123 -4.49 -9.59 2.34
N VAL A 124 -5.25 -9.17 1.32
CA VAL A 124 -5.52 -10.02 0.15
C VAL A 124 -4.21 -10.36 -0.58
N LEU A 125 -3.31 -9.39 -0.78
CA LEU A 125 -2.01 -9.64 -1.40
C LEU A 125 -1.14 -10.61 -0.58
N LEU A 126 -1.13 -10.45 0.74
CA LEU A 126 -0.40 -11.34 1.64
C LEU A 126 -0.96 -12.77 1.61
N GLN A 127 -2.28 -12.92 1.64
CA GLN A 127 -2.94 -14.21 1.49
C GLN A 127 -2.60 -14.88 0.16
N ILE A 128 -2.65 -14.13 -0.95
CA ILE A 128 -2.25 -14.65 -2.27
C ILE A 128 -0.79 -15.10 -2.24
N SER A 129 0.12 -14.31 -1.65
CA SER A 129 1.54 -14.67 -1.57
C SER A 129 1.78 -15.95 -0.76
N GLN A 130 1.06 -16.14 0.34
CA GLN A 130 1.15 -17.34 1.16
C GLN A 130 0.57 -18.56 0.44
N ASN A 131 -0.52 -18.38 -0.31
CA ASN A 131 -1.11 -19.46 -1.09
C ASN A 131 -0.21 -19.86 -2.25
N LEU A 132 0.50 -18.90 -2.88
CA LEU A 132 1.48 -19.18 -3.94
C LEU A 132 2.67 -20.00 -3.45
N GLU A 133 3.12 -19.80 -2.21
CA GLU A 133 4.21 -20.60 -1.63
C GLU A 133 3.79 -22.06 -1.40
N ASN A 134 2.49 -22.30 -1.18
CA ASN A 134 1.96 -23.61 -0.82
C ASN A 134 1.26 -24.34 -1.98
N ALA A 135 1.00 -23.67 -3.10
CA ALA A 135 0.31 -24.23 -4.25
C ALA A 135 1.29 -24.50 -5.39
N SER A 136 1.15 -25.67 -6.00
CA SER A 136 1.83 -26.01 -7.25
C SER A 136 1.25 -25.21 -8.43
N PHE A 137 2.04 -25.07 -9.49
CA PHE A 137 1.58 -24.42 -10.72
C PHE A 137 0.32 -25.08 -11.30
N GLU A 138 0.22 -26.41 -11.21
CA GLU A 138 -0.92 -27.18 -11.71
C GLU A 138 -2.20 -26.86 -10.94
N GLU A 139 -2.14 -26.77 -9.61
CA GLU A 139 -3.28 -26.38 -8.77
C GLU A 139 -3.75 -24.94 -9.07
N LEU A 140 -2.82 -24.02 -9.34
CA LEU A 140 -3.15 -22.64 -9.70
C LEU A 140 -3.77 -22.55 -11.10
N ALA A 141 -3.31 -23.36 -12.04
CA ALA A 141 -3.87 -23.43 -13.38
C ALA A 141 -5.30 -24.00 -13.37
N GLU A 142 -5.56 -25.03 -12.57
CA GLU A 142 -6.90 -25.58 -12.36
C GLU A 142 -7.84 -24.58 -11.68
N GLN A 143 -7.38 -23.87 -10.64
CA GLN A 143 -8.17 -22.82 -9.99
C GLN A 143 -8.56 -21.72 -10.98
N TYR A 144 -7.62 -21.24 -11.78
CA TYR A 144 -7.88 -20.23 -12.80
C TYR A 144 -8.88 -20.72 -13.87
N ALA A 145 -8.74 -21.96 -14.34
CA ALA A 145 -9.68 -22.56 -15.29
C ALA A 145 -11.10 -22.68 -14.69
N ASN A 146 -11.21 -23.00 -13.41
CA ASN A 146 -12.47 -23.07 -12.69
C ASN A 146 -13.10 -21.69 -12.49
N GLU A 147 -12.33 -20.66 -12.17
CA GLU A 147 -12.81 -19.28 -12.04
C GLU A 147 -13.33 -18.70 -13.37
N LEU A 148 -12.63 -18.99 -14.48
CA LEU A 148 -13.07 -18.62 -15.83
C LEU A 148 -14.40 -19.28 -16.20
N ASN A 149 -14.53 -20.59 -15.97
CA ASN A 149 -15.77 -21.31 -16.23
C ASN A 149 -16.93 -20.80 -15.38
N ASN A 150 -16.68 -20.50 -14.09
CA ASN A 150 -17.70 -19.94 -13.20
C ASN A 150 -18.14 -18.53 -13.61
N SER A 151 -17.21 -17.68 -14.07
CA SER A 151 -17.50 -16.33 -14.56
C SER A 151 -18.34 -16.37 -15.85
N LEU A 152 -18.00 -17.26 -16.80
CA LEU A 152 -18.78 -17.46 -18.02
C LEU A 152 -20.19 -18.00 -17.74
N ASN A 153 -20.35 -18.85 -16.73
CA ASN A 153 -21.66 -19.37 -16.34
C ASN A 153 -22.54 -18.31 -15.66
N GLN A 154 -21.96 -17.31 -14.99
CA GLN A 154 -22.70 -16.19 -14.41
C GLN A 154 -23.25 -15.25 -15.49
N GLU A 155 -22.43 -14.91 -16.51
CA GLU A 155 -22.87 -14.06 -17.63
C GLU A 155 -24.03 -14.69 -18.42
N ASN A 156 -23.98 -16.00 -18.68
CA ASN A 156 -25.06 -16.73 -19.36
C ASN A 156 -26.37 -16.80 -18.57
N ASN A 157 -26.30 -16.79 -17.24
CA ASN A 157 -27.50 -16.78 -16.38
C ASN A 157 -28.14 -15.39 -16.28
N GLU A 158 -27.36 -14.31 -16.38
CA GLU A 158 -27.88 -12.93 -16.41
C GLU A 158 -28.59 -12.60 -17.74
N GLU A 159 -28.09 -13.11 -18.88
CA GLU A 159 -28.76 -12.96 -20.18
C GLU A 159 -30.08 -13.73 -20.27
N ASN A 160 -30.16 -14.94 -19.73
CA ASN A 160 -31.41 -15.71 -19.68
C ASN A 160 -32.46 -15.05 -18.75
N SER A 161 -32.02 -14.42 -17.66
CA SER A 161 -32.92 -13.71 -16.73
C SER A 161 -33.55 -12.44 -17.34
N GLN A 162 -32.92 -11.80 -18.34
CA GLN A 162 -33.48 -10.65 -19.06
C GLN A 162 -34.46 -11.03 -20.19
N LEU A 163 -34.40 -12.26 -20.70
CA LEU A 163 -35.32 -12.75 -21.73
C LEU A 163 -36.67 -13.17 -21.12
N ASP A 164 -36.68 -13.71 -19.90
CA ASP A 164 -37.91 -14.09 -19.20
C ASP A 164 -38.71 -12.88 -18.67
N ALA A 165 -38.07 -11.73 -18.43
CA ALA A 165 -38.78 -10.50 -18.04
C ALA A 165 -39.55 -9.82 -19.19
N LYS A 166 -39.35 -10.25 -20.45
CA LYS A 166 -40.03 -9.70 -21.64
C LYS A 166 -41.23 -10.51 -22.12
N SER A 167 -41.44 -11.74 -21.64
CA SER A 167 -42.56 -12.61 -22.06
C SER A 167 -43.88 -12.31 -21.35
N ASP A 168 -43.87 -11.62 -20.20
CA ASP A 168 -45.08 -11.37 -19.39
C ASP A 168 -45.91 -10.11 -19.76
N LYS A 169 -45.53 -9.34 -20.79
CA LYS A 169 -46.29 -8.13 -21.21
C LYS A 169 -47.21 -8.32 -22.42
N SER A 170 -47.43 -9.56 -22.88
CA SER A 170 -48.26 -9.89 -24.04
C SER A 170 -49.64 -10.45 -23.63
N SER A 171 -50.43 -9.72 -22.83
CA SER A 171 -51.84 -10.05 -22.59
C SER A 171 -52.63 -8.89 -21.96
N LYS A 172 -52.96 -7.84 -22.74
CA LYS A 172 -54.25 -7.13 -22.56
C LYS A 172 -54.64 -6.29 -23.77
N SER A 173 -55.58 -6.84 -24.52
CA SER A 173 -56.46 -6.15 -25.45
C SER A 173 -57.41 -5.19 -24.71
N GLY A 174 -57.74 -4.05 -25.31
CA GLY A 174 -58.70 -3.12 -24.73
C GLY A 174 -58.80 -1.78 -25.45
N SER A 175 -59.63 -1.76 -26.50
CA SER A 175 -60.21 -0.61 -27.21
C SER A 175 -60.44 0.67 -26.38
N SER A 176 -60.10 1.84 -26.93
CA SER A 176 -61.04 2.98 -27.00
C SER A 176 -60.50 4.12 -27.88
N VAL A 177 -61.34 4.53 -28.82
CA VAL A 177 -61.19 5.65 -29.75
C VAL A 177 -61.33 6.99 -29.01
N GLY A 178 -60.36 7.88 -29.18
CA GLY A 178 -60.40 9.24 -28.61
C GLY A 178 -59.68 10.27 -29.48
N LYS A 179 -60.42 10.84 -30.45
CA LYS A 179 -60.06 12.08 -31.16
C LYS A 179 -59.67 13.18 -30.18
N ARG A 180 -58.56 13.91 -30.41
CA ARG A 180 -58.50 15.37 -30.16
C ARG A 180 -57.34 16.07 -30.86
N MET A 181 -57.64 17.32 -31.19
CA MET A 181 -57.04 18.21 -32.18
C MET A 181 -55.61 18.66 -31.90
N ARG A 182 -54.88 18.89 -33.00
CA ARG A 182 -53.68 19.71 -33.10
C ARG A 182 -53.97 21.18 -32.76
N LYS A 183 -53.05 21.84 -32.06
CA LYS A 183 -52.71 23.26 -32.27
C LYS A 183 -51.19 23.44 -32.20
N PRO A 184 -50.58 24.26 -33.08
CA PRO A 184 -49.17 24.60 -33.02
C PRO A 184 -48.95 25.97 -32.33
N ARG A 185 -47.77 26.18 -31.74
CA ARG A 185 -47.16 27.50 -31.47
C ARG A 185 -45.68 27.26 -31.10
N MET A 186 -44.73 27.56 -31.99
CA MET A 186 -44.08 28.86 -32.25
C MET A 186 -43.29 29.36 -31.04
N ASN A 187 -41.96 29.23 -31.17
CA ASN A 187 -40.93 29.93 -30.39
C ASN A 187 -40.98 31.43 -30.68
N PRO A 188 -40.45 32.22 -29.73
CA PRO A 188 -39.35 33.11 -30.04
C PRO A 188 -38.05 32.68 -29.36
#